data_AF-A0A1Y4R8B8-F1
#
_entry.id   AF-A0A1Y4R8B8-F1
#
_cell.length_a   1.000
_cell.length_b   1.000
_cell.length_c   1.000
_cell.angle_alpha   90.00
_cell.angle_beta   90.00
_cell.angle_gamma   90.00
#
_symmetry.space_group_name_H-M   'P 1'
#
loop_
_entity.id
_entity.type
_entity.pdbx_description
1 polymer ?
#
loop_
_entity_poly.entity_id
_entity_poly.type
_entity_poly.pdbx_seq_one_letter_code
_entity_poly.pdbx_strand_id
1 'polypeptide(L)'
;MKKLRKILLSLLIMFSVILPYTNSVSAASNLNVYIYAAINTKSSSSGSSGLGNSHAWIVIKNNTSSQVTVGKYKLNANASVTIGTWGNTTPTGLWYNKERSKITEFQNNNNTVYKTTSISTSKLSSINSIINNGDKWSLLNNCTHFAIRVWNATGSTQIGSCTTPSQLRDKIRNSGSYSTGTNNAAFRNASTTVKKH
;
A
#
# COMPACT_ATOMS: atom_id res chain seq x y z
N MET A 1 -37.11 36.02 48.10
CA MET A 1 -37.47 35.33 46.82
C MET A 1 -36.96 35.98 45.52
N LYS A 2 -36.46 37.22 45.48
CA LYS A 2 -36.01 37.87 44.22
C LYS A 2 -34.51 37.76 43.90
N LYS A 3 -33.65 37.43 44.86
CA LYS A 3 -32.18 37.34 44.66
C LYS A 3 -31.69 35.97 44.16
N LEU A 4 -32.48 34.91 44.30
CA LEU A 4 -32.07 33.54 43.93
C LEU A 4 -32.27 33.21 42.43
N ARG A 5 -33.14 33.96 41.74
CA ARG A 5 -33.47 33.73 40.31
C ARG A 5 -32.43 34.26 39.33
N LYS A 6 -31.58 35.22 39.71
CA LYS A 6 -30.55 35.78 38.82
C LYS A 6 -29.28 34.93 38.73
N ILE A 7 -29.03 34.07 39.72
CA ILE A 7 -27.85 33.20 39.73
C ILE A 7 -28.07 31.97 38.84
N LEU A 8 -29.31 31.48 38.73
CA LEU A 8 -29.62 30.32 37.89
C LEU A 8 -29.57 30.60 36.38
N LEU A 9 -29.76 31.85 35.95
CA LEU A 9 -29.72 32.21 34.52
C LEU A 9 -28.29 32.49 34.02
N SER A 10 -27.39 32.88 34.92
CA SER A 10 -25.98 33.15 34.59
C SER A 10 -25.13 31.87 34.50
N LEU A 11 -25.59 30.76 35.07
CA LEU A 11 -24.90 29.47 35.03
C LEU A 11 -25.25 28.62 33.80
N LEU A 12 -26.30 28.99 33.05
CA LEU A 12 -26.70 28.28 31.83
C LEU A 12 -25.97 28.75 30.56
N ILE A 13 -25.22 29.85 30.61
CA ILE A 13 -24.48 30.38 29.45
C ILE A 13 -23.00 29.96 29.47
N MET A 14 -22.47 29.52 30.62
CA MET A 14 -21.08 29.06 30.74
C MET A 14 -20.89 27.56 30.45
N PHE A 15 -21.98 26.85 30.18
CA PHE A 15 -21.97 25.48 29.65
C PHE A 15 -22.33 25.47 28.16
N SER A 16 -21.94 26.52 27.43
CA SER A 16 -21.76 26.41 25.98
C SER A 16 -20.63 25.42 25.76
N VAL A 17 -21.03 24.17 25.58
CA VAL A 17 -20.19 23.02 25.31
C VAL A 17 -19.18 23.42 24.25
N ILE A 18 -17.93 23.64 24.68
CA ILE A 18 -16.78 23.56 23.79
C ILE A 18 -16.68 22.07 23.48
N LEU A 19 -17.58 21.57 22.62
CA LEU A 19 -17.29 20.40 21.84
C LEU A 19 -15.99 20.77 21.13
N PRO A 20 -14.88 20.06 21.31
CA PRO A 20 -13.82 20.15 20.34
C PRO A 20 -14.48 19.70 19.04
N TYR A 21 -14.83 20.67 18.20
CA TYR A 21 -15.17 20.42 16.82
C TYR A 21 -13.85 19.96 16.21
N THR A 22 -13.55 18.68 16.40
CA THR A 22 -12.54 18.02 15.61
C THR A 22 -13.12 18.02 14.22
N ASN A 23 -12.77 19.05 13.45
CA ASN A 23 -12.69 18.89 12.02
C ASN A 23 -11.79 17.66 11.84
N SER A 24 -12.39 16.49 11.64
CA SER A 24 -11.74 15.45 10.89
C SER A 24 -11.61 16.01 9.49
N VAL A 25 -10.61 16.88 9.30
CA VAL A 25 -10.12 17.23 7.98
C VAL A 25 -9.82 15.85 7.40
N SER A 26 -10.66 15.41 6.45
CA SER A 26 -10.38 14.17 5.73
C SER A 26 -8.96 14.35 5.26
N ALA A 27 -8.03 13.59 5.85
CA ALA A 27 -6.63 13.85 5.62
C ALA A 27 -6.46 13.66 4.12
N ALA A 28 -6.17 14.75 3.40
CA ALA A 28 -6.29 14.75 1.95
C ALA A 28 -5.60 13.50 1.40
N SER A 29 -6.34 12.74 0.62
CA SER A 29 -5.85 11.51 0.03
C SER A 29 -4.75 11.88 -0.96
N ASN A 30 -3.50 11.67 -0.53
CA ASN A 30 -2.32 12.31 -1.09
C ASN A 30 -1.39 11.29 -1.78
N LEU A 31 -1.61 10.00 -1.53
CA LEU A 31 -0.91 8.91 -2.18
C LEU A 31 -1.90 7.83 -2.60
N ASN A 32 -1.61 7.15 -3.70
CA ASN A 32 -2.28 5.91 -4.06
C ASN A 32 -1.36 4.73 -3.78
N VAL A 33 -1.89 3.71 -3.12
CA VAL A 33 -1.22 2.44 -2.89
C VAL A 33 -1.92 1.37 -3.70
N TYR A 34 -1.15 0.60 -4.45
CA TYR A 34 -1.62 -0.51 -5.24
C TYR A 34 -1.01 -1.79 -4.69
N ILE A 35 -1.85 -2.82 -4.52
CA ILE A 35 -1.38 -4.19 -4.31
C ILE A 35 -1.57 -4.98 -5.60
N TYR A 36 -0.49 -5.59 -6.07
CA TYR A 36 -0.47 -6.39 -7.30
C TYR A 36 -0.23 -7.86 -6.97
N ALA A 37 -0.86 -8.73 -7.77
CA ALA A 37 -0.55 -10.15 -7.86
C ALA A 37 -0.53 -10.55 -9.35
N ALA A 38 0.62 -11.00 -9.85
CA ALA A 38 0.81 -11.43 -11.24
C ALA A 38 1.17 -12.90 -11.33
N ILE A 39 0.55 -13.58 -12.30
CA ILE A 39 0.80 -14.98 -12.65
C ILE A 39 1.18 -15.05 -14.13
N ASN A 40 2.44 -15.31 -14.43
CA ASN A 40 2.98 -15.43 -15.79
C ASN A 40 3.25 -16.92 -16.16
N THR A 41 2.44 -17.84 -15.62
CA THR A 41 2.32 -19.23 -16.13
C THR A 41 0.94 -19.45 -16.77
N LYS A 42 0.90 -20.13 -17.92
CA LYS A 42 -0.36 -20.55 -18.59
C LYS A 42 -1.25 -21.46 -17.74
N SER A 43 -0.71 -22.03 -16.65
CA SER A 43 -1.49 -22.71 -15.60
C SER A 43 -1.74 -21.77 -14.43
N SER A 44 -3.01 -21.52 -14.16
CA SER A 44 -3.58 -20.55 -13.21
C SER A 44 -3.37 -20.92 -11.73
N SER A 45 -2.70 -22.04 -11.43
CA SER A 45 -2.81 -22.79 -10.17
C SER A 45 -1.55 -22.86 -9.30
N SER A 46 -0.37 -22.45 -9.77
CA SER A 46 0.91 -22.78 -9.07
C SER A 46 1.97 -21.67 -9.04
N GLY A 47 1.57 -20.40 -8.82
CA GLY A 47 2.54 -19.32 -8.65
C GLY A 47 3.26 -19.39 -7.29
N SER A 48 4.53 -19.78 -7.24
CA SER A 48 5.33 -19.79 -6.00
C SER A 48 5.99 -18.42 -5.73
N SER A 49 6.14 -18.07 -4.46
CA SER A 49 6.39 -16.73 -3.90
C SER A 49 7.83 -16.20 -4.04
N GLY A 50 8.52 -16.64 -5.07
CA GLY A 50 9.91 -16.28 -5.36
C GLY A 50 10.70 -17.38 -6.07
N LEU A 51 10.04 -18.32 -6.76
CA LEU A 51 10.69 -19.41 -7.50
C LEU A 51 10.17 -19.57 -8.94
N GLY A 52 9.39 -18.62 -9.47
CA GLY A 52 8.86 -18.73 -10.84
C GLY A 52 8.29 -17.43 -11.39
N ASN A 53 7.58 -17.54 -12.51
CA ASN A 53 6.93 -16.44 -13.25
C ASN A 53 5.77 -15.76 -12.49
N SER A 54 5.68 -15.87 -11.17
CA SER A 54 4.58 -15.27 -10.39
C SER A 54 5.13 -14.39 -9.29
N HIS A 55 4.51 -13.23 -9.07
CA HIS A 55 5.02 -12.23 -8.13
C HIS A 55 3.90 -11.41 -7.50
N ALA A 56 4.16 -10.90 -6.31
CA ALA A 56 3.28 -9.98 -5.60
C ALA A 56 4.09 -8.79 -5.11
N TRP A 57 3.56 -7.59 -5.28
CA TRP A 57 4.29 -6.36 -4.94
C TRP A 57 3.35 -5.21 -4.62
N ILE A 58 3.94 -4.13 -4.14
CA ILE A 58 3.28 -2.86 -3.87
C ILE A 58 3.76 -1.81 -4.83
N VAL A 59 2.86 -0.92 -5.24
CA VAL A 59 3.23 0.34 -5.86
C VAL A 59 2.69 1.48 -5.01
N ILE A 60 3.54 2.47 -4.74
CA ILE A 60 3.12 3.71 -4.08
C ILE A 60 3.32 4.85 -5.07
N LYS A 61 2.23 5.55 -5.38
CA LYS A 61 2.22 6.77 -6.19
C LYS A 61 2.05 7.97 -5.29
N ASN A 62 3.00 8.89 -5.37
CA ASN A 62 2.92 10.17 -4.70
C ASN A 62 2.15 11.16 -5.58
N ASN A 63 0.92 11.52 -5.19
CA ASN A 63 0.13 12.52 -5.91
C ASN A 63 0.25 13.92 -5.29
N THR A 64 1.16 14.10 -4.34
CA THR A 64 1.43 15.42 -3.76
C THR A 64 2.37 16.23 -4.64
N SER A 65 2.43 17.53 -4.36
CA SER A 65 3.39 18.47 -4.94
C SER A 65 4.79 18.40 -4.30
N SER A 66 5.01 17.55 -3.29
CA SER A 66 6.25 17.49 -2.52
C SER A 66 6.85 16.08 -2.52
N GLN A 67 8.16 15.97 -2.26
CA GLN A 67 8.80 14.68 -2.08
C GLN A 67 8.34 14.01 -0.77
N VAL A 68 8.15 12.69 -0.80
CA VAL A 68 7.83 11.86 0.38
C VAL A 68 8.87 10.76 0.56
N THR A 69 8.98 10.21 1.77
CA THR A 69 9.87 9.08 2.04
C THR A 69 9.07 7.79 2.16
N VAL A 70 9.46 6.76 1.39
CA VAL A 70 8.85 5.44 1.34
C VAL A 70 9.89 4.38 1.71
N GLY A 71 9.85 3.89 2.95
CA GLY A 71 10.93 3.16 3.58
C GLY A 71 12.22 4.00 3.61
N LYS A 72 13.24 3.59 2.85
CA LYS A 72 14.48 4.35 2.63
C LYS A 72 14.49 5.13 1.30
N TYR A 73 13.47 4.98 0.45
CA TYR A 73 13.41 5.60 -0.87
C TYR A 73 12.82 7.02 -0.81
N LYS A 74 13.47 7.97 -1.49
CA LYS A 74 12.98 9.34 -1.65
C LYS A 74 12.11 9.44 -2.91
N LEU A 75 10.79 9.47 -2.73
CA LEU A 75 9.82 9.46 -3.81
C LEU A 75 9.38 10.88 -4.17
N ASN A 76 9.80 11.35 -5.35
CA ASN A 76 9.46 12.69 -5.86
C ASN A 76 7.95 12.90 -6.01
N ALA A 77 7.56 14.17 -6.08
CA ALA A 77 6.19 14.59 -6.43
C ALA A 77 5.77 13.95 -7.76
N ASN A 78 4.51 13.50 -7.86
CA ASN A 78 3.93 12.89 -9.06
C ASN A 78 4.66 11.65 -9.59
N ALA A 79 5.51 11.01 -8.77
CA ALA A 79 6.26 9.80 -9.11
C ALA A 79 5.66 8.55 -8.47
N SER A 80 6.18 7.39 -8.87
CA SER A 80 5.79 6.10 -8.27
C SER A 80 7.02 5.24 -8.03
N VAL A 81 6.94 4.41 -7.00
CA VAL A 81 7.95 3.42 -6.64
C VAL A 81 7.30 2.05 -6.52
N THR A 82 7.94 1.02 -7.06
CA THR A 82 7.53 -0.37 -6.83
C THR A 82 8.36 -0.97 -5.71
N ILE A 83 7.76 -1.85 -4.92
CA ILE A 83 8.39 -2.43 -3.74
C ILE A 83 7.96 -3.89 -3.65
N GLY A 84 8.93 -4.79 -3.65
CA GLY A 84 8.69 -6.22 -3.52
C GLY A 84 9.91 -6.93 -2.97
N THR A 85 9.69 -8.08 -2.33
CA THR A 85 10.77 -8.96 -1.88
C THR A 85 11.03 -10.03 -2.91
N TRP A 86 12.29 -10.32 -3.20
CA TRP A 86 12.71 -11.27 -4.24
C TRP A 86 13.60 -12.37 -3.65
N GLY A 87 13.23 -13.62 -3.89
CA GLY A 87 13.94 -14.82 -3.41
C GLY A 87 14.85 -15.48 -4.44
N ASN A 88 14.59 -15.24 -5.72
CA ASN A 88 15.33 -15.80 -6.86
C ASN A 88 16.36 -14.81 -7.43
N THR A 89 16.94 -13.96 -6.59
CA THR A 89 17.88 -12.93 -7.06
C THR A 89 19.06 -12.84 -6.10
N THR A 90 20.24 -12.55 -6.61
CA THR A 90 21.41 -12.29 -5.78
C THR A 90 21.69 -10.79 -5.72
N PRO A 91 21.67 -10.17 -4.52
CA PRO A 91 21.23 -10.74 -3.24
C PRO A 91 19.70 -10.82 -3.12
N THR A 92 19.19 -11.69 -2.24
CA THR A 92 17.76 -11.79 -1.92
C THR A 92 17.32 -10.62 -1.03
N GLY A 93 16.01 -10.43 -0.87
CA GLY A 93 15.44 -9.44 0.05
C GLY A 93 14.57 -8.39 -0.65
N LEU A 94 14.45 -7.21 -0.05
CA LEU A 94 13.52 -6.17 -0.52
C LEU A 94 14.19 -5.25 -1.57
N TRP A 95 13.47 -5.01 -2.66
CA TRP A 95 13.92 -4.17 -3.76
C TRP A 95 12.93 -3.06 -4.05
N TYR A 96 13.47 -1.89 -4.38
CA TYR A 96 12.75 -0.82 -5.02
C TYR A 96 12.87 -0.95 -6.53
N ASN A 97 11.77 -0.70 -7.25
CA ASN A 97 11.71 -0.55 -8.71
C ASN A 97 12.08 -1.78 -9.55
N LYS A 98 12.35 -2.94 -8.93
CA LYS A 98 12.75 -4.16 -9.66
C LYS A 98 11.66 -4.67 -10.59
N GLU A 99 10.40 -4.53 -10.21
CA GLU A 99 9.23 -4.90 -11.00
C GLU A 99 9.13 -4.09 -12.31
N ARG A 100 9.75 -2.91 -12.39
CA ARG A 100 9.74 -2.11 -13.62
C ARG A 100 10.43 -2.83 -14.78
N SER A 101 11.51 -3.57 -14.50
CA SER A 101 12.21 -4.38 -15.51
C SER A 101 11.35 -5.51 -16.10
N LYS A 102 10.24 -5.84 -15.42
CA LYS A 102 9.32 -6.94 -15.74
C LYS A 102 7.94 -6.45 -16.16
N ILE A 103 7.78 -5.15 -16.38
CA ILE A 103 6.46 -4.54 -16.65
C ILE A 103 5.77 -5.13 -17.88
N THR A 104 6.52 -5.45 -18.94
CA THR A 104 5.98 -6.01 -20.19
C THR A 104 5.39 -7.40 -19.98
N GLU A 105 5.91 -8.17 -19.01
CA GLU A 105 5.38 -9.49 -18.63
C GLU A 105 4.04 -9.37 -17.87
N PHE A 106 3.77 -8.22 -17.26
CA PHE A 106 2.60 -8.02 -16.40
C PHE A 106 1.51 -7.15 -17.03
N GLN A 107 1.85 -6.24 -17.93
CA GLN A 107 1.00 -5.14 -18.37
C GLN A 107 -0.28 -5.58 -19.07
N ASN A 108 -0.19 -6.56 -19.97
CA ASN A 108 -1.32 -7.05 -20.76
C ASN A 108 -1.76 -8.45 -20.34
N ASN A 109 -1.43 -8.83 -19.09
CA ASN A 109 -1.73 -10.14 -18.55
C ASN A 109 -3.01 -10.09 -17.71
N ASN A 110 -4.08 -10.74 -18.16
CA ASN A 110 -5.37 -10.83 -17.42
C ASN A 110 -5.27 -11.61 -16.10
N ASN A 111 -4.18 -12.35 -15.90
CA ASN A 111 -3.85 -12.99 -14.63
C ASN A 111 -2.98 -12.13 -13.72
N THR A 112 -2.57 -10.94 -14.17
CA THR A 112 -2.16 -9.85 -13.28
C THR A 112 -3.41 -9.14 -12.82
N VAL A 113 -3.59 -9.05 -11.50
CA VAL A 113 -4.68 -8.28 -10.90
C VAL A 113 -4.12 -7.30 -9.88
N TYR A 114 -4.88 -6.24 -9.64
CA TYR A 114 -4.56 -5.29 -8.59
C TYR A 114 -5.79 -4.63 -7.97
N LYS A 115 -5.58 -4.10 -6.77
CA LYS A 115 -6.49 -3.15 -6.11
C LYS A 115 -5.72 -1.88 -5.80
N THR A 116 -6.44 -0.76 -5.74
CA THR A 116 -5.92 0.54 -5.35
C THR A 116 -6.68 1.05 -4.14
N THR A 117 -5.99 1.81 -3.31
CA THR A 117 -6.58 2.61 -2.24
C THR A 117 -5.84 3.94 -2.15
N SER A 118 -6.51 4.95 -1.65
CA SER A 118 -5.90 6.26 -1.40
C SER A 118 -5.62 6.41 0.09
N ILE A 119 -4.43 6.92 0.41
CA ILE A 119 -4.01 7.16 1.79
C ILE A 119 -3.55 8.61 1.96
N SER A 120 -3.68 9.11 3.18
CA SER A 120 -2.95 10.30 3.60
C SER A 120 -1.48 9.99 3.87
N THR A 121 -0.62 11.00 3.78
CA THR A 121 0.80 10.95 4.19
C THR A 121 0.97 10.48 5.63
N SER A 122 -0.01 10.66 6.51
CA SER A 122 0.03 10.19 7.90
C SER A 122 0.17 8.67 8.03
N LYS A 123 -0.26 7.88 7.04
CA LYS A 123 -0.10 6.41 7.01
C LYS A 123 1.33 5.97 6.65
N LEU A 124 2.17 6.87 6.14
CA LEU A 124 3.55 6.53 5.75
C LEU A 124 4.41 6.07 6.92
N SER A 125 4.17 6.54 8.15
CA SER A 125 4.95 6.09 9.31
C SER A 125 4.82 4.56 9.52
N SER A 126 3.58 4.06 9.49
CA SER A 126 3.27 2.63 9.65
C SER A 126 3.77 1.81 8.45
N ILE A 127 3.54 2.31 7.23
CA ILE A 127 4.00 1.67 5.99
C ILE A 127 5.54 1.60 5.96
N ASN A 128 6.24 2.67 6.32
CA ASN A 128 7.70 2.75 6.34
C ASN A 128 8.28 1.80 7.38
N SER A 129 7.65 1.66 8.55
CA SER A 129 8.08 0.66 9.54
C SER A 129 8.04 -0.75 8.96
N ILE A 130 6.98 -1.12 8.23
CA ILE A 130 6.87 -2.45 7.59
C ILE A 130 7.92 -2.61 6.48
N ILE A 131 8.07 -1.61 5.61
CA ILE A 131 9.06 -1.66 4.52
C ILE A 131 10.47 -1.79 5.09
N ASN A 132 10.83 -0.99 6.09
CA ASN A 132 12.17 -0.99 6.67
C ASN A 132 12.48 -2.31 7.39
N ASN A 133 11.49 -2.95 8.01
CA ASN A 133 11.64 -4.26 8.66
C ASN A 133 11.47 -5.46 7.71
N GLY A 134 11.02 -5.25 6.47
CA GLY A 134 10.69 -6.30 5.51
C GLY A 134 11.85 -6.85 4.67
N ASP A 135 13.12 -6.75 5.12
CA ASP A 135 14.27 -7.15 4.26
C ASP A 135 14.53 -8.67 4.19
N LYS A 136 13.93 -9.45 5.08
CA LYS A 136 14.17 -10.89 5.13
C LYS A 136 13.27 -11.59 4.12
N TRP A 137 13.88 -12.44 3.27
CA TRP A 137 13.14 -13.35 2.40
C TRP A 137 13.20 -14.78 2.94
N SER A 138 12.04 -15.42 3.09
CA SER A 138 11.87 -16.85 3.39
C SER A 138 10.53 -17.33 2.83
N LEU A 139 10.26 -18.64 2.85
CA LEU A 139 8.96 -19.18 2.38
C LEU A 139 7.75 -18.55 3.08
N LEU A 140 7.89 -18.14 4.35
CA LEU A 140 6.84 -17.50 5.15
C LEU A 140 6.96 -15.96 5.19
N ASN A 141 8.09 -15.40 4.77
CA ASN A 141 8.32 -13.96 4.61
C ASN A 141 8.72 -13.70 3.17
N ASN A 142 7.75 -13.79 2.27
CA ASN A 142 7.94 -13.72 0.82
C ASN A 142 7.23 -12.50 0.21
N CYS A 143 7.19 -12.42 -1.12
CA CYS A 143 6.60 -11.30 -1.85
C CYS A 143 5.12 -11.08 -1.51
N THR A 144 4.36 -12.16 -1.37
CA THR A 144 2.93 -12.14 -1.00
C THR A 144 2.72 -11.66 0.42
N HIS A 145 3.44 -12.23 1.39
CA HIS A 145 3.34 -11.81 2.79
C HIS A 145 3.74 -10.34 2.95
N PHE A 146 4.81 -9.90 2.29
CA PHE A 146 5.22 -8.52 2.29
C PHE A 146 4.12 -7.59 1.75
N ALA A 147 3.59 -7.90 0.56
CA ALA A 147 2.57 -7.08 -0.08
C ALA A 147 1.29 -6.97 0.78
N ILE A 148 0.82 -8.09 1.36
CA ILE A 148 -0.36 -8.09 2.24
C ILE A 148 -0.13 -7.23 3.48
N ARG A 149 1.04 -7.33 4.13
CA ARG A 149 1.35 -6.53 5.33
C ARG A 149 1.32 -5.03 5.02
N VAL A 150 1.94 -4.61 3.92
CA VAL A 150 1.93 -3.19 3.52
C VAL A 150 0.51 -2.73 3.15
N TRP A 151 -0.25 -3.53 2.38
CA TRP A 151 -1.64 -3.21 2.05
C TRP A 151 -2.51 -3.06 3.29
N ASN A 152 -2.45 -4.00 4.24
CA ASN A 152 -3.27 -3.94 5.45
C ASN A 152 -2.91 -2.71 6.32
N ALA A 153 -1.68 -2.21 6.25
CA ALA A 153 -1.28 -0.98 6.94
C ALA A 153 -1.86 0.32 6.32
N THR A 154 -2.41 0.26 5.10
CA THR A 154 -3.11 1.40 4.49
C THR A 154 -4.41 1.75 5.24
N GLY A 155 -5.00 0.78 5.96
CA GLY A 155 -6.34 0.90 6.54
C GLY A 155 -7.48 0.60 5.56
N SER A 156 -7.16 0.14 4.34
CA SER A 156 -8.14 -0.40 3.39
C SER A 156 -8.72 -1.75 3.87
N THR A 157 -9.72 -2.26 3.15
CA THR A 157 -10.27 -3.60 3.40
C THR A 157 -9.14 -4.63 3.45
N GLN A 158 -9.07 -5.33 4.58
CA GLN A 158 -7.99 -6.26 4.86
C GLN A 158 -8.01 -7.44 3.89
N ILE A 159 -6.82 -7.85 3.47
CA ILE A 159 -6.62 -9.10 2.75
C ILE A 159 -6.08 -10.11 3.75
N GLY A 160 -6.80 -11.22 3.93
CA GLY A 160 -6.37 -12.31 4.80
C GLY A 160 -5.05 -12.93 4.32
N SER A 161 -4.28 -13.50 5.25
CA SER A 161 -2.98 -14.11 4.94
C SER A 161 -3.08 -15.17 3.86
N CYS A 162 -2.07 -15.20 2.98
CA CYS A 162 -1.79 -16.30 2.07
C CYS A 162 -0.31 -16.27 1.72
N THR A 163 0.20 -17.40 1.25
CA THR A 163 1.63 -17.56 1.01
C THR A 163 1.98 -17.31 -0.44
N THR A 164 1.06 -17.47 -1.40
CA THR A 164 1.37 -17.44 -2.84
C THR A 164 0.74 -16.28 -3.61
N PRO A 165 1.39 -15.78 -4.69
CA PRO A 165 0.77 -14.80 -5.59
C PRO A 165 -0.57 -15.28 -6.18
N SER A 166 -0.74 -16.58 -6.46
CA SER A 166 -1.99 -17.13 -6.98
C SER A 166 -3.14 -16.98 -5.98
N GLN A 167 -2.90 -17.34 -4.72
CA GLN A 167 -3.89 -17.16 -3.65
C GLN A 167 -4.22 -15.69 -3.43
N LEU A 168 -3.22 -14.80 -3.50
CA LEU A 168 -3.44 -13.35 -3.40
C LEU A 168 -4.31 -12.83 -4.55
N ARG A 169 -4.05 -13.27 -5.79
CA ARG A 169 -4.88 -12.93 -6.96
C ARG A 169 -6.33 -13.33 -6.72
N ASP A 170 -6.57 -14.55 -6.25
CA ASP A 170 -7.93 -15.05 -6.03
C ASP A 170 -8.63 -14.29 -4.91
N LYS A 171 -7.91 -13.94 -3.82
CA LYS A 171 -8.43 -13.04 -2.78
C LYS A 171 -8.73 -11.64 -3.30
N ILE A 172 -7.89 -11.08 -4.18
CA ILE A 172 -8.15 -9.79 -4.81
C ILE A 172 -9.44 -9.85 -5.64
N ARG A 173 -9.60 -10.87 -6.48
CA ARG A 173 -10.80 -11.08 -7.31
C ARG A 173 -12.07 -11.24 -6.48
N ASN A 174 -11.98 -11.90 -5.32
CA ASN A 174 -13.13 -12.16 -4.45
C ASN A 174 -13.45 -11.02 -3.47
N SER A 175 -12.65 -9.95 -3.41
CA SER A 175 -12.80 -8.85 -2.44
C SER A 175 -13.52 -7.62 -3.00
N GLY A 176 -14.36 -7.79 -4.03
CA GLY A 176 -15.08 -6.71 -4.72
C GLY A 176 -14.30 -6.15 -5.91
N SER A 177 -14.35 -4.83 -6.15
CA SER A 177 -13.73 -4.19 -7.32
C SER A 177 -12.22 -4.44 -7.38
N TYR A 178 -11.74 -4.84 -8.55
CA TYR A 178 -10.34 -5.03 -8.89
C TYR A 178 -10.11 -4.64 -10.34
N SER A 179 -8.85 -4.59 -10.76
CA SER A 179 -8.47 -4.36 -12.15
C SER A 179 -7.45 -5.40 -12.60
N THR A 180 -7.34 -5.61 -13.91
CA THR A 180 -6.38 -6.54 -14.53
C THR A 180 -5.22 -5.80 -15.21
N GLY A 181 -4.14 -6.53 -15.50
CA GLY A 181 -2.93 -5.98 -16.13
C GLY A 181 -2.16 -5.04 -15.20
N THR A 182 -1.45 -4.08 -15.78
CA THR A 182 -0.81 -3.00 -15.00
C THR A 182 -1.26 -1.62 -15.45
N ASN A 183 -1.38 -0.70 -14.49
CA ASN A 183 -1.63 0.69 -14.80
C ASN A 183 -0.29 1.39 -15.08
N ASN A 184 0.00 1.76 -16.33
CA ASN A 184 1.24 2.48 -16.67
C ASN A 184 1.43 3.76 -15.85
N ALA A 185 0.33 4.43 -15.46
CA ALA A 185 0.39 5.61 -14.61
C ALA A 185 0.93 5.31 -13.20
N ALA A 186 0.89 4.06 -12.75
CA ALA A 186 1.48 3.59 -11.50
C ALA A 186 2.99 3.28 -11.64
N PHE A 187 3.56 3.24 -12.84
CA PHE A 187 4.98 2.94 -13.08
C PHE A 187 5.79 4.15 -13.60
N ARG A 188 5.21 5.37 -13.59
CA ARG A 188 5.70 6.53 -14.35
C ARG A 188 7.11 7.04 -14.05
N ASN A 189 7.77 6.68 -12.95
CA ASN A 189 9.09 7.22 -12.57
C ASN A 189 9.99 6.21 -11.80
N ALA A 190 9.76 4.91 -11.99
CA ALA A 190 10.45 3.83 -11.28
C ALA A 190 11.82 3.46 -11.90
N SER A 191 12.55 4.39 -12.52
CA SER A 191 13.65 4.02 -13.45
C SER A 191 14.88 3.42 -12.77
N THR A 192 15.16 3.73 -11.51
CA THR A 192 16.34 3.18 -10.82
C THR A 192 15.95 2.03 -9.91
N THR A 193 16.32 0.81 -10.30
CA THR A 193 16.25 -0.36 -9.40
C THR A 193 17.29 -0.21 -8.31
N VAL A 194 16.87 -0.29 -7.05
CA VAL A 194 17.74 -0.11 -5.88
C VAL A 194 17.42 -1.18 -4.85
N LYS A 195 18.44 -1.92 -4.37
CA LYS A 195 18.26 -2.78 -3.20
C LYS A 195 18.07 -1.93 -1.96
N LYS A 196 17.14 -2.32 -1.08
CA LYS A 196 17.05 -1.71 0.26
C LYS A 196 18.22 -2.21 1.12
N HIS A 197 19.30 -1.43 1.19
CA HIS A 197 20.37 -1.58 2.19
C HIS A 197 19.90 -0.96 3.50
#